data_AF-A0A2S7IRG8-F1
#
_entry.id   AF-A0A2S7IRG8-F1
#
_cell.length_a   1.000
_cell.length_b   1.000
_cell.length_c   1.000
_cell.angle_alpha   90.00
_cell.angle_beta   90.00
_cell.angle_gamma   90.00
#
_symmetry.space_group_name_H-M   'P 1'
#
loop_
_entity.id
_entity.type
_entity.pdbx_description
1 polymer ?
#
loop_
_entity_poly.entity_id
_entity_poly.type
_entity_poly.pdbx_seq_one_letter_code
_entity_poly.pdbx_strand_id
1 'polypeptide(L)'
;MTELKLSEKQKRFCDEYLIDLNGTQAAIRAGYSPRTADVKAAQLLKLPQIRSYIEEKKSQLNQQLENKYLINKERVLLEYARIAFADLRCYFNPNGSLKEVTELTEDEAAALASSETEEMKEMGIPIGETKKIKLWDKLRALEGIRKVMGYDAPVKQDHTTKGESLNKGFGDFLQQVNQVK
;
A
#
# COMPACT_ATOMS: atom_id res chain seq x y z
N MET A 1 14.37 -10.66 36.32
CA MET A 1 14.74 -9.84 35.13
C MET A 1 14.02 -8.51 35.29
N THR A 2 14.75 -7.42 35.42
CA THR A 2 14.20 -6.08 35.66
C THR A 2 13.43 -5.61 34.42
N GLU A 3 12.12 -5.40 34.55
CA GLU A 3 11.31 -4.67 33.54
C GLU A 3 11.93 -3.28 33.33
N LEU A 4 12.63 -3.09 32.21
CA LEU A 4 13.19 -1.80 31.83
C LEU A 4 12.08 -0.89 31.31
N LYS A 5 11.36 -0.27 32.25
CA LYS A 5 10.28 0.69 32.00
C LYS A 5 10.86 1.95 31.32
N LEU A 6 10.34 2.30 30.14
CA LEU A 6 10.74 3.53 29.43
C LEU A 6 10.38 4.78 30.26
N SER A 7 11.26 5.77 30.25
CA SER A 7 10.95 7.10 30.79
C SER A 7 9.90 7.81 29.94
N GLU A 8 9.20 8.79 30.50
CA GLU A 8 8.20 9.57 29.76
C GLU A 8 8.80 10.27 28.53
N LYS A 9 10.04 10.75 28.65
CA LYS A 9 10.77 11.39 27.54
C LYS A 9 11.10 10.40 26.42
N GLN A 10 11.42 9.16 26.77
CA GLN A 10 11.65 8.08 25.81
C GLN A 10 10.36 7.65 25.12
N LYS A 11 9.25 7.54 25.86
CA LYS A 11 7.93 7.25 25.29
C LYS A 11 7.53 8.33 24.29
N ARG A 12 7.65 9.60 24.68
CA ARG A 12 7.37 10.73 23.79
C ARG A 12 8.25 10.71 22.55
N PHE A 13 9.53 10.37 22.67
CA PHE A 13 10.39 10.16 21.49
C PHE A 13 9.85 9.07 20.56
N CYS A 14 9.43 7.92 21.09
CA CYS A 14 8.85 6.85 20.28
C CYS A 14 7.56 7.28 19.57
N ASP A 15 6.65 7.92 20.29
CA ASP A 15 5.36 8.37 19.76
C ASP A 15 5.58 9.41 18.65
N GLU A 16 6.49 10.37 18.86
CA GLU A 16 6.85 11.38 17.86
C GLU A 16 7.59 10.78 16.66
N TYR A 17 8.38 9.73 16.85
CA TYR A 17 9.08 9.02 15.78
C TYR A 17 8.12 8.26 14.88
N LEU A 18 7.03 7.72 15.43
CA LEU A 18 6.05 6.96 14.66
C LEU A 18 5.21 7.82 13.71
N ILE A 19 5.24 9.15 13.84
CA ILE A 19 4.50 10.08 12.97
C ILE A 19 5.14 10.18 11.58
N ASP A 20 6.45 10.36 11.51
CA ASP A 20 7.17 10.70 10.28
C ASP A 20 8.47 9.88 10.07
N LEU A 21 8.78 8.97 10.99
CA LEU A 21 10.03 8.20 11.03
C LEU A 21 11.30 9.08 11.01
N ASN A 22 11.19 10.33 11.44
CA ASN A 22 12.29 11.27 11.54
C ASN A 22 12.84 11.31 12.97
N GLY A 23 13.94 10.60 13.20
CA GLY A 23 14.57 10.52 14.52
C GLY A 23 14.95 11.87 15.11
N THR A 24 15.57 12.75 14.32
CA THR A 24 16.03 14.07 14.80
C THR A 24 14.85 14.94 15.23
N GLN A 25 13.81 15.04 14.40
CA GLN A 25 12.62 15.83 14.74
C GLN A 25 11.86 15.23 15.93
N ALA A 26 11.75 13.90 16.00
CA ALA A 26 11.16 13.23 17.15
C ALA A 26 11.90 13.52 18.46
N ALA A 27 13.23 13.56 18.42
CA ALA A 27 14.03 13.93 19.60
C ALA A 27 13.79 15.38 20.03
N ILE A 28 13.70 16.31 19.08
CA ILE A 28 13.37 17.72 19.37
C ILE A 28 11.98 17.85 19.99
N ARG A 29 10.95 17.23 19.38
CA ARG A 29 9.56 17.25 19.88
C ARG A 29 9.41 16.56 21.24
N ALA A 30 10.23 15.55 21.52
CA ALA A 30 10.34 14.91 22.83
C ALA A 30 11.12 15.73 23.87
N GLY A 31 11.64 16.91 23.51
CA GLY A 31 12.31 17.84 24.41
C GLY A 31 13.80 17.54 24.63
N TYR A 32 14.47 16.79 23.76
CA TYR A 32 15.93 16.70 23.76
C TYR A 32 16.56 17.97 23.16
N SER A 33 17.81 18.26 23.53
CA SER A 33 18.54 19.43 23.03
C SER A 33 18.61 19.39 21.50
N PRO A 34 18.16 20.45 20.79
CA PRO A 34 18.21 20.51 19.33
C PRO A 34 19.63 20.34 18.78
N ARG A 35 20.64 20.85 19.50
CA ARG A 35 22.05 20.77 19.10
C ARG A 35 22.59 19.33 19.03
N THR A 36 21.97 18.39 19.74
CA THR A 36 22.42 16.99 19.84
C THR A 36 21.32 16.00 19.48
N ALA A 37 20.23 16.47 18.85
CA ALA A 37 19.02 15.68 18.65
C ALA A 37 19.25 14.50 17.71
N ASP A 38 20.06 14.67 16.67
CA ASP A 38 20.47 13.67 15.70
C ASP A 38 21.25 12.52 16.36
N VAL A 39 22.30 12.85 17.14
CA VAL A 39 23.12 11.88 17.87
C VAL A 39 22.26 11.16 18.90
N LYS A 40 21.38 11.89 19.59
CA LYS A 40 20.52 11.31 20.61
C LYS A 40 19.49 10.37 20.00
N ALA A 41 18.88 10.73 18.88
CA ALA A 41 17.95 9.87 18.15
C ALA A 41 18.63 8.57 17.71
N ALA A 42 19.82 8.66 17.13
CA ALA A 42 20.59 7.47 16.71
C ALA A 42 20.94 6.55 17.88
N GLN A 43 21.24 7.10 19.06
CA GLN A 43 21.43 6.31 20.28
C GLN A 43 20.14 5.66 20.76
N LEU A 44 19.04 6.42 20.84
CA LEU A 44 17.75 5.92 21.31
C LEU A 44 17.23 4.78 20.43
N LEU A 45 17.33 4.91 19.11
CA LEU A 45 16.89 3.88 18.16
C LEU A 45 17.73 2.58 18.20
N LYS A 46 18.89 2.57 18.87
CA LYS A 46 19.69 1.36 19.12
C LYS A 46 19.29 0.63 20.40
N LEU A 47 18.58 1.29 21.31
CA LEU A 47 18.18 0.71 22.59
C LEU A 47 17.09 -0.36 22.37
N PRO A 48 17.28 -1.60 22.85
CA PRO A 48 16.31 -2.68 22.67
C PRO A 48 14.91 -2.30 23.16
N GLN A 49 14.79 -1.67 24.33
CA GLN A 49 13.52 -1.25 24.90
C GLN A 49 12.77 -0.21 24.05
N ILE A 50 13.50 0.69 23.37
CA ILE A 50 12.91 1.67 22.45
C ILE A 50 12.39 0.96 21.20
N ARG A 51 13.17 0.03 20.64
CA ARG A 51 12.75 -0.77 19.48
C ARG A 51 11.51 -1.59 19.79
N SER A 52 11.52 -2.32 20.92
CA SER A 52 10.37 -3.12 21.36
C SER A 52 9.13 -2.26 21.56
N TYR A 53 9.24 -1.06 22.15
CA TYR A 53 8.11 -0.14 22.30
C TYR A 53 7.56 0.34 20.96
N ILE A 54 8.44 0.69 20.01
CA ILE A 54 8.04 1.10 18.66
C ILE A 54 7.34 -0.05 17.93
N GLU A 55 7.85 -1.28 18.03
CA GLU A 55 7.24 -2.48 17.43
C GLU A 55 5.87 -2.79 18.06
N GLU A 56 5.76 -2.73 19.38
CA GLU A 56 4.50 -2.91 20.10
C GLU A 56 3.46 -1.88 19.65
N LYS A 57 3.83 -0.60 19.59
CA LYS A 57 2.95 0.47 19.10
C LYS A 57 2.52 0.28 17.65
N LYS A 58 3.44 -0.14 16.77
CA LYS A 58 3.10 -0.48 15.38
C LYS A 58 2.12 -1.65 15.32
N SER A 59 2.33 -2.69 16.13
CA SER A 59 1.43 -3.83 16.21
C SER A 59 0.04 -3.41 16.71
N GLN A 60 -0.03 -2.58 17.75
CA GLN A 60 -1.29 -2.04 18.27
C GLN A 60 -2.03 -1.22 17.21
N LEU A 61 -1.33 -0.33 16.50
CA LEU A 61 -1.92 0.46 15.42
C LEU A 61 -2.44 -0.44 14.28
N ASN A 62 -1.66 -1.43 13.86
CA ASN A 62 -2.08 -2.38 12.83
C ASN A 62 -3.32 -3.16 13.27
N GLN A 63 -3.35 -3.64 14.51
CA GLN A 63 -4.50 -4.34 15.08
C GLN A 63 -5.74 -3.44 15.15
N GLN A 64 -5.57 -2.15 15.50
CA GLN A 64 -6.66 -1.19 15.49
C GLN A 64 -7.21 -0.95 14.08
N LEU A 65 -6.34 -0.82 13.08
CA LEU A 65 -6.72 -0.66 11.68
C LEU A 65 -7.47 -1.90 11.15
N GLU A 66 -6.97 -3.08 11.49
CA GLU A 66 -7.61 -4.35 11.15
C GLU A 66 -9.00 -4.48 11.80
N ASN A 67 -9.10 -4.27 13.11
CA ASN A 67 -10.37 -4.44 13.82
C ASN A 67 -11.43 -3.41 13.40
N LYS A 68 -11.02 -2.16 13.14
CA LYS A 68 -11.95 -1.06 12.88
C LYS A 68 -12.31 -0.91 11.41
N TYR A 69 -11.36 -1.17 10.52
CA TYR A 69 -11.50 -0.88 9.09
C TYR A 69 -11.22 -2.09 8.20
N LEU A 70 -10.88 -3.26 8.79
CA LEU A 70 -10.49 -4.47 8.06
C LEU A 70 -9.29 -4.21 7.13
N ILE A 71 -8.45 -3.23 7.49
CA ILE A 71 -7.24 -2.90 6.73
C ILE A 71 -6.11 -3.77 7.25
N ASN A 72 -5.79 -4.82 6.48
CA ASN A 72 -4.60 -5.63 6.64
C ASN A 72 -3.96 -5.87 5.25
N LYS A 73 -2.79 -6.53 5.23
CA LYS A 73 -2.03 -6.72 3.98
C LYS A 73 -2.83 -7.53 2.97
N GLU A 74 -3.52 -8.56 3.43
CA GLU A 74 -4.33 -9.48 2.64
C GLU A 74 -5.50 -8.72 1.98
N ARG A 75 -6.21 -7.88 2.73
CA ARG A 75 -7.33 -7.09 2.20
C ARG A 75 -6.85 -6.05 1.20
N VAL A 76 -5.74 -5.35 1.48
CA VAL A 76 -5.16 -4.37 0.55
C VAL A 76 -4.73 -5.05 -0.76
N LEU A 77 -4.12 -6.24 -0.67
CA LEU A 77 -3.77 -7.03 -1.86
C LEU A 77 -4.99 -7.47 -2.65
N LEU A 78 -6.06 -7.89 -1.97
CA LEU A 78 -7.31 -8.27 -2.62
C LEU A 78 -7.90 -7.11 -3.42
N GLU A 79 -7.96 -5.90 -2.85
CA GLU A 79 -8.49 -4.73 -3.56
C GLU A 79 -7.62 -4.34 -4.77
N TYR A 80 -6.29 -4.41 -4.64
CA TYR A 80 -5.43 -4.20 -5.80
C TYR A 80 -5.59 -5.30 -6.85
N ALA A 81 -5.77 -6.56 -6.45
CA ALA A 81 -5.96 -7.68 -7.36
C ALA A 81 -7.26 -7.54 -8.16
N ARG A 82 -8.36 -7.12 -7.50
CA ARG A 82 -9.64 -6.81 -8.15
C ARG A 82 -9.46 -5.83 -9.31
N ILE A 83 -8.72 -4.74 -9.09
CA ILE A 83 -8.42 -3.74 -10.13
C ILE A 83 -7.45 -4.28 -11.19
N ALA A 84 -6.34 -4.88 -10.76
CA ALA A 84 -5.26 -5.30 -11.65
C ALA A 84 -5.69 -6.41 -12.63
N PHE A 85 -6.59 -7.28 -12.18
CA PHE A 85 -7.03 -8.45 -12.93
C PHE A 85 -8.49 -8.36 -13.40
N ALA A 86 -9.11 -7.18 -13.30
CA ALA A 86 -10.44 -6.93 -13.84
C ALA A 86 -10.51 -7.29 -15.34
N ASP A 87 -11.55 -8.02 -15.72
CA ASP A 87 -11.88 -8.33 -17.10
C ASP A 87 -13.07 -7.47 -17.54
N LEU A 88 -12.86 -6.63 -18.56
CA LEU A 88 -13.87 -5.73 -19.10
C LEU A 88 -15.10 -6.50 -19.62
N ARG A 89 -14.93 -7.73 -20.12
CA ARG A 89 -16.03 -8.53 -20.69
C ARG A 89 -17.06 -8.93 -19.65
N CYS A 90 -16.67 -9.01 -18.38
CA CYS A 90 -17.55 -9.36 -17.28
C CYS A 90 -18.63 -8.30 -17.02
N TYR A 91 -18.46 -7.06 -17.50
CA TYR A 91 -19.44 -5.98 -17.33
C TYR A 91 -20.54 -5.99 -18.39
N PHE A 92 -20.54 -6.94 -19.32
CA PHE A 92 -21.49 -7.00 -20.43
C PHE A 92 -22.39 -8.22 -20.34
N ASN A 93 -23.65 -8.03 -20.71
CA ASN A 93 -24.61 -9.09 -20.95
C ASN A 93 -24.33 -9.79 -22.29
N PRO A 94 -24.86 -11.01 -22.53
CA PRO A 94 -24.65 -11.74 -23.78
C PRO A 94 -25.09 -11.00 -25.05
N ASN A 95 -26.04 -10.06 -24.92
CA ASN A 95 -26.52 -9.20 -26.01
C ASN A 95 -25.60 -7.98 -26.28
N GLY A 96 -24.51 -7.82 -25.51
CA GLY A 96 -23.58 -6.70 -25.62
C GLY A 96 -23.99 -5.43 -24.87
N SER A 97 -25.11 -5.42 -24.13
CA SER A 97 -25.45 -4.30 -23.25
C SER A 97 -24.63 -4.35 -21.96
N LEU A 98 -24.40 -3.20 -21.32
CA LEU A 98 -23.78 -3.17 -19.99
C LEU A 98 -24.73 -3.76 -18.94
N LYS A 99 -24.17 -4.47 -17.97
CA LYS A 99 -24.87 -4.91 -16.76
C LYS A 99 -25.33 -3.72 -15.94
N GLU A 100 -26.42 -3.88 -15.20
CA GLU A 100 -26.83 -2.88 -14.20
C GLU A 100 -25.89 -2.89 -12.99
N VAL A 101 -25.80 -1.77 -12.28
CA VAL A 101 -24.98 -1.66 -11.06
C VAL A 101 -25.39 -2.68 -10.01
N THR A 102 -26.67 -3.04 -9.95
CA THR A 102 -27.21 -4.05 -9.04
C THR A 102 -26.81 -5.49 -9.40
N GLU A 103 -26.35 -5.73 -10.63
CA GLU A 103 -25.93 -7.04 -11.12
C GLU A 103 -24.41 -7.26 -11.02
N LEU A 104 -23.67 -6.21 -10.62
CA LEU A 104 -22.23 -6.31 -10.44
C LEU A 104 -21.90 -7.11 -9.17
N THR A 105 -21.00 -8.07 -9.33
CA THR A 105 -20.34 -8.75 -8.22
C THR A 105 -19.45 -7.77 -7.44
N GLU A 106 -19.05 -8.14 -6.22
CA GLU A 106 -18.13 -7.30 -5.43
C GLU A 106 -16.81 -7.02 -6.14
N ASP A 107 -16.28 -8.00 -6.89
CA ASP A 107 -15.01 -7.86 -7.60
C ASP A 107 -15.15 -6.92 -8.81
N GLU A 108 -16.25 -7.04 -9.56
CA GLU A 108 -16.57 -6.14 -10.67
C GLU A 108 -16.81 -4.71 -10.16
N ALA A 109 -17.57 -4.56 -9.08
CA ALA A 109 -17.86 -3.26 -8.48
C ALA A 109 -16.60 -2.58 -7.92
N ALA A 110 -15.70 -3.33 -7.29
CA ALA A 110 -14.46 -2.79 -6.72
C ALA A 110 -13.50 -2.24 -7.80
N ALA A 111 -13.51 -2.81 -9.00
CA ALA A 111 -12.68 -2.35 -10.11
C ALA A 111 -13.30 -1.18 -10.90
N LEU A 112 -14.56 -0.83 -10.65
CA LEU A 112 -15.26 0.25 -11.32
C LEU A 112 -14.91 1.62 -10.73
N ALA A 113 -14.44 2.54 -11.58
CA ALA A 113 -14.11 3.92 -11.21
C ALA A 113 -15.27 4.89 -11.42
N SER A 114 -16.04 4.71 -12.51
CA SER A 114 -17.29 5.46 -12.73
C SER A 114 -18.28 4.67 -13.60
N SER A 115 -19.56 4.97 -13.41
CA SER A 115 -20.67 4.54 -14.26
C SER A 115 -21.56 5.74 -14.53
N GLU A 116 -21.80 6.03 -15.80
CA GLU A 116 -22.57 7.18 -16.26
C GLU A 116 -23.70 6.69 -17.17
N THR A 117 -24.90 7.23 -16.97
CA THR A 117 -26.07 6.97 -17.81
C THR A 117 -26.60 8.29 -18.34
N GLU A 118 -26.62 8.44 -19.66
CA GLU A 118 -27.15 9.61 -20.35
C GLU A 118 -28.46 9.23 -21.04
N GLU A 119 -29.58 9.83 -20.60
CA GLU A 119 -30.87 9.70 -21.30
C GLU A 119 -30.87 10.54 -22.57
N MET A 120 -31.12 9.89 -23.71
CA MET A 120 -31.36 10.56 -24.97
C MET A 120 -32.83 10.98 -25.06
N LYS A 121 -33.07 12.27 -25.33
CA LYS A 121 -34.41 12.83 -25.47
C LYS A 121 -34.56 13.51 -26.83
N GLU A 122 -35.66 13.21 -27.51
CA GLU A 122 -36.07 13.89 -28.72
C GLU A 122 -37.45 14.51 -28.47
N MET A 123 -37.57 15.83 -28.63
CA MET A 123 -38.82 16.58 -28.36
C MET A 123 -39.40 16.36 -26.94
N GLY A 124 -38.52 16.14 -25.95
CA GLY A 124 -38.92 15.88 -24.56
C GLY A 124 -39.36 14.43 -24.27
N ILE A 125 -39.33 13.56 -25.28
CA ILE A 125 -39.65 12.14 -25.16
C ILE A 125 -38.35 11.35 -25.03
N PRO A 126 -38.21 10.47 -24.02
CA PRO A 126 -37.03 9.60 -23.90
C PRO A 126 -37.01 8.58 -25.04
N ILE A 127 -35.95 8.61 -25.85
CA ILE A 127 -35.75 7.74 -27.02
C ILE A 127 -34.70 6.65 -26.77
N GLY A 128 -33.97 6.72 -25.67
CA GLY A 128 -33.00 5.71 -25.27
C GLY A 128 -32.06 6.20 -24.18
N GLU A 129 -31.09 5.37 -23.83
CA GLU A 129 -30.02 5.72 -22.88
C GLU A 129 -28.68 5.23 -23.40
N THR A 130 -27.61 5.97 -23.09
CA THR A 130 -26.22 5.54 -23.29
C THR A 130 -25.57 5.32 -21.94
N LYS A 131 -25.02 4.13 -21.73
CA LYS A 131 -24.25 3.78 -20.53
C LYS A 131 -22.76 3.78 -20.85
N LYS A 132 -21.96 4.41 -19.99
CA LYS A 132 -20.50 4.44 -20.06
C LYS A 132 -19.94 3.97 -18.72
N ILE A 133 -18.93 3.11 -18.78
CA ILE A 133 -18.19 2.69 -17.59
C ILE A 133 -16.71 3.02 -17.74
N LYS A 134 -16.06 3.26 -16.61
CA LYS A 134 -14.61 3.43 -16.51
C LYS A 134 -14.08 2.53 -15.41
N LEU A 135 -13.01 1.80 -15.68
CA LEU A 135 -12.30 1.02 -14.67
C LEU A 135 -11.15 1.83 -14.06
N TRP A 136 -10.73 1.42 -12.86
CA TRP A 136 -9.53 1.98 -12.23
C TRP A 136 -8.26 1.65 -13.03
N ASP A 137 -7.19 2.40 -12.74
CA ASP A 137 -5.89 2.25 -13.41
C ASP A 137 -5.20 0.94 -13.00
N LYS A 138 -5.17 -0.01 -13.94
CA LYS A 138 -4.54 -1.32 -13.77
C LYS A 138 -3.05 -1.23 -13.44
N LEU A 139 -2.30 -0.31 -14.04
CA LEU A 139 -0.85 -0.20 -13.81
C LEU A 139 -0.56 0.28 -12.39
N ARG A 140 -1.33 1.26 -11.90
CA ARG A 140 -1.23 1.70 -10.50
C ARG A 140 -1.57 0.59 -9.51
N ALA A 141 -2.53 -0.26 -9.82
CA ALA A 141 -2.86 -1.40 -8.97
C ALA A 141 -1.72 -2.43 -8.93
N LEU A 142 -1.09 -2.73 -10.07
CA LEU A 142 0.09 -3.60 -10.16
C LEU A 142 1.29 -3.03 -9.41
N GLU A 143 1.51 -1.71 -9.45
CA GLU A 143 2.52 -1.04 -8.62
C GLU A 143 2.21 -1.19 -7.12
N GLY A 144 0.94 -1.09 -6.72
CA GLY A 144 0.50 -1.35 -5.36
C GLY A 144 0.86 -2.77 -4.90
N ILE A 145 0.55 -3.77 -5.73
CA ILE A 145 0.90 -5.18 -5.47
C ILE A 145 2.41 -5.33 -5.36
N ARG A 146 3.18 -4.74 -6.27
CA ARG A 146 4.65 -4.78 -6.28
C ARG A 146 5.24 -4.28 -4.94
N LYS A 147 4.71 -3.16 -4.43
CA LYS A 147 5.13 -2.56 -3.16
C LYS A 147 4.80 -3.46 -1.96
N VAL A 148 3.57 -3.98 -1.90
CA VAL A 148 3.15 -4.84 -0.78
C VAL A 148 3.93 -6.15 -0.76
N MET A 149 4.25 -6.70 -1.93
CA MET A 149 5.09 -7.91 -2.09
C MET A 149 6.58 -7.66 -1.82
N GLY A 150 6.99 -6.41 -1.65
CA GLY A 150 8.38 -6.06 -1.32
C GLY A 150 9.35 -6.13 -2.51
N TYR A 151 8.85 -6.22 -3.75
CA TYR A 151 9.70 -6.17 -4.96
C TYR A 151 10.34 -4.79 -5.20
N ASP A 152 9.92 -3.76 -4.45
CA ASP A 152 10.50 -2.42 -4.44
C ASP A 152 11.53 -2.21 -3.31
N ALA A 153 11.79 -3.22 -2.49
CA ALA A 153 12.79 -3.10 -1.44
C ALA A 153 14.16 -2.78 -2.08
N PRO A 154 14.87 -1.72 -1.64
CA PRO A 154 16.19 -1.43 -2.14
C PRO A 154 17.09 -2.62 -1.84
N VAL A 155 17.62 -3.24 -2.89
CA VAL A 155 18.71 -4.20 -2.74
C VAL A 155 19.81 -3.46 -2.02
N LYS A 156 20.27 -3.97 -0.86
CA LYS A 156 21.42 -3.39 -0.16
C LYS A 156 22.59 -3.41 -1.13
N GLN A 157 22.90 -2.24 -1.71
CA GLN A 157 24.16 -2.06 -2.40
C GLN A 157 25.21 -1.91 -1.32
N ASP A 158 25.90 -3.01 -1.02
CA ASP A 158 27.15 -2.92 -0.30
C ASP A 158 28.11 -2.13 -1.19
N HIS A 159 28.38 -0.88 -0.84
CA HIS A 159 29.47 -0.09 -1.41
C HIS A 159 30.82 -0.60 -0.90
N THR A 160 31.03 -1.92 -0.90
CA THR A 160 32.37 -2.49 -0.78
C THR A 160 32.98 -2.54 -2.18
N THR A 161 34.18 -1.99 -2.33
CA THR A 161 34.84 -1.70 -3.61
C THR A 161 35.40 -2.96 -4.28
N LYS A 162 34.57 -4.00 -4.49
CA LYS A 162 34.90 -5.13 -5.35
C LYS A 162 33.71 -5.44 -6.22
N GLY A 163 33.78 -4.96 -7.46
CA GLY A 163 32.71 -5.08 -8.43
C GLY A 163 32.40 -6.53 -8.76
N GLU A 164 31.17 -6.94 -8.44
CA GLU A 164 30.47 -7.98 -9.16
C GLU A 164 29.03 -7.51 -9.37
N SER A 165 28.62 -7.40 -10.64
CA SER A 165 27.31 -6.91 -11.04
C SER A 165 26.20 -7.91 -10.68
N LEU A 166 25.34 -7.52 -9.74
CA LEU A 166 24.12 -8.26 -9.40
C LEU A 166 22.99 -7.87 -10.35
N ASN A 167 22.87 -8.60 -11.47
CA ASN A 167 21.65 -8.61 -12.27
C ASN A 167 21.43 -9.97 -12.98
N LYS A 168 21.67 -11.08 -12.26
CA LYS A 168 21.38 -12.43 -12.77
C LYS A 168 19.90 -12.80 -12.65
N GLY A 169 19.27 -12.50 -11.50
CA GLY A 169 17.90 -12.97 -11.22
C GLY A 169 16.81 -12.46 -12.16
N PHE A 170 16.91 -11.23 -12.68
CA PHE A 170 15.93 -10.71 -13.64
C PHE A 170 16.15 -11.29 -15.06
N GLY A 171 17.40 -11.55 -15.43
CA GLY A 171 17.73 -12.23 -16.69
C GLY A 171 17.22 -13.67 -16.72
N ASP A 172 17.39 -14.39 -15.61
CA ASP A 172 16.95 -15.78 -15.47
C ASP A 172 15.42 -15.89 -15.53
N PHE A 173 14.69 -14.94 -14.92
CA PHE A 173 13.23 -14.87 -15.01
C PHE A 173 12.73 -14.66 -16.44
N LEU A 174 13.33 -13.74 -17.20
CA LEU A 174 12.94 -13.50 -18.60
C LEU A 174 13.22 -14.69 -19.52
N GLN A 175 14.25 -15.50 -19.23
CA GLN A 175 14.50 -16.73 -19.97
C GLN A 175 13.45 -17.80 -19.68
N GLN A 176 12.99 -17.90 -18.43
CA GLN A 176 12.00 -18.89 -18.02
C GLN A 176 10.61 -18.59 -18.62
N VAL A 177 10.22 -17.31 -18.70
CA VAL A 177 8.94 -16.90 -19.29
C VAL A 177 8.92 -17.09 -20.82
N ASN A 178 10.07 -16.93 -21.49
CA ASN A 178 10.16 -17.11 -22.95
C ASN A 178 10.28 -18.57 -23.41
N GLN A 179 10.50 -19.52 -22.50
CA GLN A 179 10.58 -20.96 -22.82
C GLN A 179 9.21 -21.67 -22.75
N VAL A 180 8.16 -20.98 -22.29
CA VAL A 180 6.79 -21.49 -22.34
C VAL A 180 6.12 -20.96 -23.62
N LYS A 181 6.46 -21.58 -24.75
CA LYS A 181 5.71 -21.53 -26.01
C LYS A 181 5.36 -22.94 -26.45
#